data_AF-A0A5R8QFQ2-F1
#
_entry.id   AF-A0A5R8QFQ2-F1
#
_cell.length_a   1.000
_cell.length_b   1.000
_cell.length_c   1.000
_cell.angle_alpha   90.00
_cell.angle_beta   90.00
_cell.angle_gamma   90.00
#
_symmetry.space_group_name_H-M   'P 1'
#
loop_
_entity.id
_entity.type
_entity.pdbx_description
1 polymer ?
#
loop_
_entity_poly.entity_id
_entity_poly.type
_entity_poly.pdbx_seq_one_letter_code
_entity_poly.pdbx_strand_id
1 'polypeptide(L)'
;MDLKDFYFQNIQKDEYHYRFYDSIENVNNVYNIFSGYTEVEDYEFEVYDAEEAITKFRELCQPDVDFSGSENKCWFYLISYYLYKVGYVIKKFPRLLARPPVAPSDFTYGEIRNRIIAEGDDDNGTVRYAVRRTFVARLTFEQKSTYVDIDDSINQKFIEISNRQASFNNMSTDEKLAEIANLIESLLKKNGKFLTLDYSTICFDYISNDVVTSYRKKMHCFRHATDDAISERKTYSEEQKSFFVDYGLTIVKVIHSLLE
;
A
#
# COMPACT_ATOMS: atom_id res chain seq x y z
N MET A 1 5.30 19.32 3.51
CA MET A 1 6.00 18.55 2.46
C MET A 1 5.39 18.95 1.13
N ASP A 2 6.21 19.39 0.18
CA ASP A 2 5.76 19.69 -1.18
C ASP A 2 5.57 18.38 -1.97
N LEU A 3 4.33 18.12 -2.40
CA LEU A 3 3.98 16.92 -3.16
C LEU A 3 4.47 16.94 -4.61
N LYS A 4 4.65 18.13 -5.21
CA LYS A 4 5.18 18.30 -6.56
C LYS A 4 6.66 17.94 -6.58
N ASP A 5 7.43 18.42 -5.61
CA ASP A 5 8.83 18.02 -5.41
C ASP A 5 8.96 16.52 -5.15
N PHE A 6 8.11 15.98 -4.25
CA PHE A 6 8.07 14.54 -3.99
C PHE A 6 7.80 13.74 -5.27
N TYR A 7 6.84 14.17 -6.10
CA TYR A 7 6.52 13.52 -7.36
C TYR A 7 7.74 13.47 -8.29
N PHE A 8 8.39 14.60 -8.56
CA PHE A 8 9.50 14.68 -9.51
C PHE A 8 10.76 13.95 -9.04
N GLN A 9 11.00 13.86 -7.74
CA GLN A 9 12.12 13.10 -7.19
C GLN A 9 11.94 11.58 -7.29
N ASN A 10 10.69 11.10 -7.36
CA ASN A 10 10.38 9.67 -7.22
C ASN A 10 9.78 9.01 -8.47
N ILE A 11 9.26 9.78 -9.43
CA ILE A 11 8.57 9.23 -10.60
C ILE A 11 9.52 8.63 -11.63
N GLN A 12 9.22 7.41 -12.07
CA GLN A 12 9.93 6.72 -13.16
C GLN A 12 9.09 6.69 -14.44
N LYS A 13 9.75 6.66 -15.60
CA LYS A 13 9.10 6.72 -16.93
C LYS A 13 8.17 5.55 -17.23
N ASP A 14 8.40 4.41 -16.59
CA ASP A 14 7.63 3.17 -16.71
C ASP A 14 6.46 3.10 -15.72
N GLU A 15 6.37 4.01 -14.74
CA GLU A 15 5.22 4.10 -13.84
C GLU A 15 3.99 4.68 -14.54
N TYR A 16 2.80 4.13 -14.23
CA TYR A 16 1.54 4.62 -14.79
C TYR A 16 1.33 6.13 -14.55
N HIS A 17 1.76 6.63 -13.41
CA HIS A 17 1.62 8.04 -13.03
C HIS A 17 2.45 8.99 -13.89
N TYR A 18 3.45 8.51 -14.63
CA TYR A 18 4.27 9.33 -15.53
C TYR A 18 3.41 9.97 -16.64
N ARG A 19 2.25 9.40 -16.95
CA ARG A 19 1.31 9.97 -17.91
C ARG A 19 0.78 11.36 -17.54
N PHE A 20 0.93 11.77 -16.28
CA PHE A 20 0.50 13.08 -15.78
C PHE A 20 1.67 14.08 -15.67
N TYR A 21 2.90 13.67 -16.00
CA TYR A 21 4.13 14.43 -15.80
C TYR A 21 4.02 15.84 -16.38
N ASP A 22 3.73 15.96 -17.68
CA ASP A 22 3.67 17.24 -18.38
C ASP A 22 2.59 18.18 -17.81
N SER A 23 1.47 17.60 -17.35
CA SER A 23 0.37 18.36 -16.75
C SER A 23 0.72 18.90 -15.36
N ILE A 24 1.52 18.15 -14.59
CA ILE A 24 1.97 18.54 -13.24
C ILE A 24 3.10 19.56 -13.35
N GLU A 25 4.04 19.35 -14.28
CA GLU A 25 5.18 20.25 -14.50
C GLU A 25 4.67 21.66 -14.83
N ASN A 26 3.71 21.73 -15.75
CA ASN A 26 3.22 22.98 -16.31
C ASN A 26 1.93 23.48 -15.65
N VAL A 27 1.57 22.99 -14.46
CA VAL A 27 0.31 23.34 -13.80
C VAL A 27 0.14 24.86 -13.56
N ASN A 28 1.25 25.56 -13.31
CA ASN A 28 1.27 27.02 -13.08
C ASN A 28 1.50 27.83 -14.35
N ASN A 29 1.72 27.15 -15.49
CA ASN A 29 2.11 27.78 -16.73
C ASN A 29 0.98 27.78 -17.75
N VAL A 30 0.83 28.88 -18.47
CA VAL A 30 0.02 28.92 -19.70
C VAL A 30 0.96 28.86 -20.90
N TYR A 31 0.63 27.96 -21.84
CA TYR A 31 1.35 27.84 -23.10
C TYR A 31 0.82 28.82 -24.15
N ASN A 32 1.72 29.57 -24.76
CA ASN A 32 1.46 30.43 -25.91
C ASN A 32 2.42 30.10 -27.06
N ILE A 33 1.89 30.01 -28.28
CA ILE A 33 2.69 29.71 -29.50
C ILE A 33 3.82 30.72 -29.75
N PHE A 34 3.66 31.97 -29.31
CA PHE A 34 4.63 33.04 -29.54
C PHE A 34 5.67 33.19 -28.43
N SER A 35 5.31 32.85 -27.18
CA SER A 35 6.15 33.09 -26.00
C SER A 35 6.51 31.84 -25.20
N GLY A 36 6.06 30.65 -25.62
CA GLY A 36 6.26 29.41 -24.88
C GLY A 36 5.42 29.37 -23.61
N TYR A 37 5.92 28.68 -22.57
CA TYR A 37 5.27 28.63 -21.26
C TYR A 37 5.56 29.92 -20.48
N THR A 38 4.52 30.51 -19.91
CA THR A 38 4.63 31.64 -18.99
C THR A 38 3.91 31.27 -17.70
N GLU A 39 4.60 31.39 -16.58
CA GLU A 39 4.02 31.17 -15.26
C GLU A 39 3.02 32.29 -14.97
N VAL A 40 1.78 31.91 -14.66
CA VAL A 40 0.67 32.85 -14.41
C VAL A 40 -0.10 32.53 -13.15
N GLU A 41 0.13 31.36 -12.54
CA GLU A 41 -0.48 30.93 -11.28
C GLU A 41 0.61 30.66 -10.23
N ASP A 42 0.23 30.67 -8.96
CA ASP A 42 1.09 30.46 -7.80
C ASP A 42 0.64 29.27 -6.94
N TYR A 43 0.14 28.19 -7.58
CA TYR A 43 -0.38 27.04 -6.84
C TYR A 43 0.72 26.32 -6.04
N GLU A 44 0.41 26.07 -4.76
CA GLU A 44 1.25 25.33 -3.82
C GLU A 44 0.58 24.00 -3.43
N PHE A 45 1.34 22.91 -3.44
CA PHE A 45 0.85 21.55 -3.23
C PHE A 45 1.45 20.93 -1.97
N GLU A 46 1.22 21.56 -0.82
CA GLU A 46 1.81 21.14 0.45
C GLU A 46 0.86 20.33 1.35
N VAL A 47 1.41 19.30 1.99
CA VAL A 47 0.74 18.55 3.08
C VAL A 47 1.74 18.30 4.20
N TYR A 48 1.28 18.28 5.46
CA TYR A 48 2.10 17.97 6.62
C TYR A 48 2.40 16.46 6.72
N ASP A 49 1.37 15.63 6.55
CA ASP A 49 1.49 14.16 6.67
C ASP A 49 0.48 13.41 5.78
N ALA A 50 0.42 12.08 5.93
CA ALA A 50 -0.51 11.23 5.21
C ALA A 50 -1.98 11.43 5.60
N GLU A 51 -2.28 11.83 6.84
CA GLU A 51 -3.65 12.08 7.28
C GLU A 51 -4.21 13.34 6.60
N GLU A 52 -3.39 14.38 6.45
CA GLU A 52 -3.75 15.58 5.70
C GLU A 52 -3.94 15.28 4.21
N ALA A 53 -3.05 14.47 3.60
CA ALA A 53 -3.22 14.03 2.23
C ALA A 53 -4.52 13.22 2.02
N ILE A 54 -4.87 12.33 2.95
CA ILE A 54 -6.14 11.58 2.92
C ILE A 54 -7.34 12.52 3.06
N THR A 55 -7.24 13.53 3.93
CA THR A 55 -8.29 14.53 4.13
C THR A 55 -8.52 15.33 2.84
N LYS A 56 -7.44 15.83 2.24
CA LYS A 56 -7.49 16.54 0.96
C LYS A 56 -8.02 15.65 -0.18
N PHE A 57 -7.68 14.35 -0.20
CA PHE A 57 -8.26 13.40 -1.16
C PHE A 57 -9.78 13.31 -1.01
N ARG A 58 -10.29 13.21 0.24
CA ARG A 58 -11.73 13.17 0.50
C ARG A 58 -12.42 14.47 0.11
N GLU A 59 -11.76 15.62 0.30
CA GLU A 59 -12.26 16.92 -0.16
C GLU A 59 -12.43 16.93 -1.69
N LEU A 60 -11.40 16.52 -2.43
CA LEU A 60 -11.43 16.42 -3.90
C LEU A 60 -12.54 15.49 -4.43
N CYS A 61 -12.95 14.51 -3.63
CA CYS A 61 -14.03 13.59 -3.97
C CYS A 61 -15.44 14.13 -3.62
N GLN A 62 -15.54 15.30 -3.00
CA GLN A 62 -16.85 15.88 -2.67
C GLN A 62 -17.63 16.27 -3.94
N PRO A 63 -18.97 16.17 -3.93
CA PRO A 63 -19.81 16.48 -5.09
C PRO A 63 -19.68 17.89 -5.68
N ASP A 64 -19.24 18.85 -4.87
CA ASP A 64 -19.19 20.28 -5.20
C ASP A 64 -17.83 20.70 -5.78
N VAL A 65 -16.86 19.79 -5.86
CA VAL A 65 -15.53 20.07 -6.41
C VAL A 65 -15.57 20.05 -7.93
N ASP A 66 -15.05 21.12 -8.51
CA ASP A 66 -14.89 21.26 -9.96
C ASP A 66 -13.48 20.85 -10.41
N PHE A 67 -13.42 20.08 -11.49
CA PHE A 67 -12.20 19.67 -12.18
C PHE A 67 -12.11 20.28 -13.58
N SER A 68 -12.74 21.43 -13.83
CA SER A 68 -12.51 22.17 -15.07
C SER A 68 -11.09 22.77 -15.09
N GLY A 69 -10.64 23.34 -13.97
CA GLY A 69 -9.31 23.92 -13.76
C GLY A 69 -8.18 22.90 -13.64
N SER A 70 -6.93 23.39 -13.70
CA SER A 70 -5.71 22.59 -13.58
C SER A 70 -5.35 22.26 -12.12
N GLU A 71 -5.63 23.16 -11.18
CA GLU A 71 -5.25 23.02 -9.76
C GLU A 71 -5.80 21.73 -9.13
N ASN A 72 -7.13 21.54 -9.12
CA ASN A 72 -7.77 20.36 -8.51
C ASN A 72 -7.36 19.06 -9.20
N LYS A 73 -7.11 19.08 -10.52
CA LYS A 73 -6.56 17.91 -11.24
C LYS A 73 -5.17 17.57 -10.74
N CYS A 74 -4.30 18.57 -10.62
CA CYS A 74 -2.94 18.41 -10.12
C CYS A 74 -2.95 17.87 -8.69
N TRP A 75 -3.75 18.45 -7.80
CA TRP A 75 -3.99 17.94 -6.45
C TRP A 75 -4.38 16.45 -6.44
N PHE A 76 -5.32 16.05 -7.30
CA PHE A 76 -5.76 14.67 -7.39
C PHE A 76 -4.65 13.72 -7.83
N TYR A 77 -3.86 14.09 -8.84
CA TYR A 77 -2.74 13.25 -9.31
C TYR A 77 -1.59 13.19 -8.30
N LEU A 78 -1.23 14.30 -7.66
CA LEU A 78 -0.16 14.36 -6.68
C LEU A 78 -0.50 13.55 -5.42
N ILE A 79 -1.72 13.70 -4.89
CA ILE A 79 -2.14 12.95 -3.70
C ILE A 79 -2.28 11.46 -4.01
N SER A 80 -2.86 11.09 -5.17
CA SER A 80 -2.98 9.67 -5.53
C SER A 80 -1.61 9.01 -5.66
N TYR A 81 -0.65 9.68 -6.29
CA TYR A 81 0.73 9.21 -6.37
C TYR A 81 1.40 9.09 -5.01
N TYR A 82 1.33 10.14 -4.19
CA TYR A 82 1.94 10.15 -2.86
C TYR A 82 1.40 9.01 -1.99
N LEU A 83 0.07 8.90 -1.86
CA LEU A 83 -0.57 7.85 -1.07
C LEU A 83 -0.24 6.45 -1.60
N TYR A 84 -0.14 6.27 -2.92
CA TYR A 84 0.31 5.02 -3.53
C TYR A 84 1.75 4.68 -3.15
N LYS A 85 2.70 5.62 -3.26
CA LYS A 85 4.12 5.38 -2.98
C LYS A 85 4.37 5.09 -1.50
N VAL A 86 3.61 5.68 -0.60
CA VAL A 86 3.68 5.37 0.85
C VAL A 86 2.83 4.16 1.25
N GLY A 87 2.26 3.43 0.28
CA GLY A 87 1.67 2.12 0.47
C GLY A 87 0.17 2.08 0.77
N TYR A 88 -0.56 3.19 0.67
CA TYR A 88 -2.02 3.19 0.90
C TYR A 88 -2.79 2.56 -0.25
N VAL A 89 -3.90 1.93 0.11
CA VAL A 89 -4.99 1.53 -0.78
C VAL A 89 -6.32 2.03 -0.22
N ILE A 90 -7.28 2.31 -1.10
CA ILE A 90 -8.66 2.56 -0.70
C ILE A 90 -9.39 1.22 -0.76
N LYS A 91 -9.90 0.72 0.36
CA LYS A 91 -10.47 -0.64 0.45
C LYS A 91 -11.55 -0.93 -0.59
N LYS A 92 -12.44 0.05 -0.83
CA LYS A 92 -13.50 -0.05 -1.84
C LYS A 92 -13.00 0.11 -3.28
N PHE A 93 -11.83 0.71 -3.49
CA PHE A 93 -11.23 0.96 -4.80
C PHE A 93 -9.72 0.64 -4.80
N PRO A 94 -9.33 -0.65 -4.68
CA PRO A 94 -7.94 -1.02 -4.37
C PRO A 94 -6.91 -0.58 -5.41
N ARG A 95 -7.33 -0.34 -6.66
CA ARG A 95 -6.45 0.05 -7.76
C ARG A 95 -6.42 1.54 -8.02
N LEU A 96 -7.28 2.34 -7.38
CA LEU A 96 -7.45 3.74 -7.73
C LEU A 96 -6.18 4.55 -7.53
N LEU A 97 -5.53 4.43 -6.37
CA LEU A 97 -4.31 5.19 -6.09
C LEU A 97 -3.16 4.77 -6.99
N ALA A 98 -3.08 3.50 -7.39
CA ALA A 98 -2.06 2.99 -8.31
C ALA A 98 -2.32 3.37 -9.78
N ARG A 99 -3.61 3.52 -10.16
CA ARG A 99 -4.06 3.80 -11.52
C ARG A 99 -5.23 4.78 -11.50
N PRO A 100 -5.00 6.05 -11.14
CA PRO A 100 -6.05 7.07 -11.18
C PRO A 100 -6.55 7.27 -12.62
N PRO A 101 -7.84 7.59 -12.82
CA PRO A 101 -8.37 7.87 -14.15
C PRO A 101 -7.71 9.12 -14.75
N VAL A 102 -7.76 9.22 -16.09
CA VAL A 102 -7.27 10.42 -16.78
C VAL A 102 -8.12 11.63 -16.41
N ALA A 103 -9.44 11.50 -16.42
CA ALA A 103 -10.33 12.52 -15.90
C ALA A 103 -10.71 12.18 -14.45
N PRO A 104 -10.36 13.01 -13.45
CA PRO A 104 -10.71 12.73 -12.05
C PRO A 104 -12.22 12.52 -11.83
N SER A 105 -13.06 13.20 -12.61
CA SER A 105 -14.53 13.05 -12.61
C SER A 105 -15.01 11.63 -12.89
N ASP A 106 -14.24 10.83 -13.66
CA ASP A 106 -14.59 9.43 -13.93
C ASP A 106 -14.66 8.65 -12.62
N PHE A 107 -13.77 8.95 -11.68
CA PHE A 107 -13.82 8.39 -10.34
C PHE A 107 -14.75 9.17 -9.40
N THR A 108 -14.49 10.47 -9.19
CA THR A 108 -15.14 11.27 -8.14
C THR A 108 -16.65 11.39 -8.33
N TYR A 109 -17.12 11.27 -9.58
CA TYR A 109 -18.53 11.16 -9.93
C TYR A 109 -18.90 9.75 -10.40
N GLY A 110 -18.30 9.26 -11.49
CA GLY A 110 -18.74 8.04 -12.18
C GLY A 110 -18.66 6.79 -11.31
N GLU A 111 -17.46 6.39 -10.90
CA GLU A 111 -17.24 5.18 -10.11
C GLU A 111 -17.90 5.25 -8.73
N ILE A 112 -17.80 6.39 -8.04
CA ILE A 112 -18.46 6.59 -6.74
C ILE A 112 -19.98 6.43 -6.88
N ARG A 113 -20.60 7.09 -7.86
CA ARG A 113 -22.05 6.98 -8.11
C ARG A 113 -22.46 5.55 -8.42
N ASN A 114 -21.73 4.89 -9.32
CA ASN A 114 -22.02 3.51 -9.71
C ASN A 114 -21.89 2.56 -8.51
N ARG A 115 -20.92 2.81 -7.62
CA ARG A 115 -20.75 2.01 -6.42
C ARG A 115 -21.90 2.21 -5.42
N ILE A 116 -22.38 3.43 -5.24
CA ILE A 116 -23.53 3.73 -4.38
C ILE A 116 -24.80 3.04 -4.92
N ILE A 117 -25.05 3.08 -6.23
CA ILE A 117 -26.18 2.38 -6.87
C ILE A 117 -26.05 0.87 -6.66
N ALA A 118 -24.86 0.30 -6.82
CA ALA A 118 -24.63 -1.12 -6.57
C ALA A 118 -24.84 -1.53 -5.11
N GLU A 119 -24.71 -0.59 -4.16
CA GLU A 119 -24.99 -0.79 -2.74
C GLU A 119 -26.48 -0.56 -2.40
N GLY A 120 -27.31 -0.14 -3.36
CA GLY A 120 -28.75 0.06 -3.21
C GLY A 120 -29.14 1.37 -2.51
N ASP A 121 -28.21 2.31 -2.40
CA ASP A 121 -28.38 3.61 -1.73
C ASP A 121 -28.85 4.71 -2.71
N ASP A 122 -29.54 4.33 -3.77
CA ASP A 122 -30.08 5.22 -4.80
C ASP A 122 -31.62 5.27 -4.82
N ASP A 123 -32.17 6.37 -5.33
CA ASP A 123 -33.59 6.54 -5.57
C ASP A 123 -33.86 6.39 -7.08
N ASN A 124 -34.20 5.18 -7.55
CA ASN A 124 -34.48 4.89 -8.96
C ASN A 124 -33.36 5.34 -9.93
N GLY A 125 -32.11 5.00 -9.60
CA GLY A 125 -30.90 5.37 -10.35
C GLY A 125 -30.38 6.77 -10.04
N THR A 126 -31.05 7.54 -9.17
CA THR A 126 -30.62 8.88 -8.76
C THR A 126 -29.92 8.82 -7.42
N VAL A 127 -28.67 9.27 -7.38
CA VAL A 127 -27.90 9.36 -6.14
C VAL A 127 -27.90 10.79 -5.63
N ARG A 128 -28.44 11.01 -4.43
CA ARG A 128 -28.46 12.34 -3.79
C ARG A 128 -27.06 12.77 -3.35
N TYR A 129 -26.81 14.08 -3.37
CA TYR A 129 -25.54 14.66 -2.92
C TYR A 129 -25.19 14.26 -1.48
N ALA A 130 -26.16 14.25 -0.56
CA ALA A 130 -25.95 13.85 0.82
C ALA A 130 -25.45 12.39 0.96
N VAL A 131 -25.92 11.49 0.10
CA VAL A 131 -25.48 10.09 0.05
C VAL A 131 -24.03 10.02 -0.42
N ARG A 132 -23.68 10.74 -1.50
CA ARG A 132 -22.28 10.84 -1.98
C ARG A 132 -21.34 11.37 -0.91
N ARG A 133 -21.69 12.48 -0.24
CA ARG A 133 -20.87 13.06 0.85
C ARG A 133 -20.62 12.04 1.97
N THR A 134 -21.67 11.33 2.37
CA THR A 134 -21.58 10.28 3.39
C THR A 134 -20.68 9.13 2.95
N PHE A 135 -20.81 8.71 1.69
CA PHE A 135 -19.98 7.66 1.11
C PHE A 135 -18.50 8.05 1.08
N VAL A 136 -18.19 9.26 0.60
CA VAL A 136 -16.82 9.80 0.52
C VAL A 136 -16.19 9.92 1.91
N ALA A 137 -16.93 10.43 2.90
CA ALA A 137 -16.46 10.54 4.28
C ALA A 137 -16.10 9.16 4.89
N ARG A 138 -16.77 8.10 4.44
CA ARG A 138 -16.57 6.71 4.90
C ARG A 138 -15.53 5.94 4.09
N LEU A 139 -14.82 6.56 3.14
CA LEU A 139 -13.74 5.89 2.42
C LEU A 139 -12.66 5.45 3.42
N THR A 140 -12.38 4.14 3.42
CA THR A 140 -11.36 3.51 4.27
C THR A 140 -10.05 3.41 3.51
N PHE A 141 -9.02 4.06 4.06
CA PHE A 141 -7.64 3.97 3.59
C PHE A 141 -6.91 2.98 4.49
N GLU A 142 -6.23 2.02 3.87
CA GLU A 142 -5.44 1.01 4.56
C GLU A 142 -4.01 1.11 4.03
N GLN A 143 -3.03 1.29 4.92
CA GLN A 143 -1.63 1.25 4.53
C GLN A 143 -1.19 -0.21 4.46
N LYS A 144 -0.72 -0.64 3.29
CA LYS A 144 -0.02 -1.92 3.17
C LYS A 144 1.25 -1.83 3.99
N SER A 145 1.29 -2.62 5.06
CA SER A 145 2.43 -2.68 5.98
C SER A 145 3.58 -3.55 5.47
N THR A 146 3.48 -4.10 4.26
CA THR A 146 4.43 -5.07 3.70
C THR A 146 4.73 -4.73 2.25
N TYR A 147 6.00 -4.45 1.96
CA TYR A 147 6.49 -4.15 0.60
C TYR A 147 6.63 -5.44 -0.23
N VAL A 148 6.70 -6.60 0.43
CA VAL A 148 6.68 -7.91 -0.23
C VAL A 148 5.24 -8.41 -0.35
N ASP A 149 4.70 -8.43 -1.57
CA ASP A 149 3.37 -8.96 -1.84
C ASP A 149 3.30 -10.47 -1.56
N ILE A 150 2.15 -11.01 -1.19
CA ILE A 150 1.98 -12.43 -0.87
C ILE A 150 1.04 -13.03 -1.90
N ASP A 151 1.49 -14.05 -2.63
CA ASP A 151 0.61 -14.77 -3.56
C ASP A 151 -0.43 -15.62 -2.80
N ASP A 152 -1.49 -16.00 -3.52
CA ASP A 152 -2.61 -16.76 -2.95
C ASP A 152 -2.17 -18.11 -2.36
N SER A 153 -1.13 -18.74 -2.92
CA SER A 153 -0.64 -20.04 -2.47
C SER A 153 0.02 -19.95 -1.10
N ILE A 154 0.86 -18.94 -0.87
CA ILE A 154 1.52 -18.70 0.42
C ILE A 154 0.50 -18.20 1.45
N ASN A 155 -0.42 -17.31 1.04
CA ASN A 155 -1.48 -16.85 1.93
C ASN A 155 -2.35 -18.01 2.43
N GLN A 156 -2.64 -18.99 1.56
CA GLN A 156 -3.36 -20.20 1.97
C GLN A 156 -2.60 -21.02 3.01
N LYS A 157 -1.27 -21.14 2.90
CA LYS A 157 -0.44 -21.83 3.90
C LYS A 157 -0.44 -21.13 5.26
N PHE A 158 -0.49 -19.79 5.30
CA PHE A 158 -0.69 -19.06 6.55
C PHE A 158 -2.04 -19.38 7.19
N ILE A 159 -3.10 -19.47 6.40
CA ILE A 159 -4.44 -19.83 6.88
C ILE A 159 -4.46 -21.27 7.43
N GLU A 160 -3.77 -22.21 6.77
CA GLU A 160 -3.70 -23.62 7.18
C GLU A 160 -3.03 -23.83 8.54
N ILE A 161 -2.01 -23.02 8.87
CA ILE A 161 -1.28 -23.13 10.14
C ILE A 161 -1.85 -22.24 11.25
N SER A 162 -2.66 -21.23 10.90
CA SER A 162 -3.17 -20.27 11.87
C SER A 162 -4.48 -20.76 12.49
N ASN A 163 -4.53 -20.76 13.83
CA ASN A 163 -5.73 -21.15 14.58
C ASN A 163 -6.90 -20.14 14.45
N ARG A 164 -6.67 -18.95 13.87
CA ARG A 164 -7.65 -17.85 13.83
C ARG A 164 -8.33 -17.62 12.48
N GLN A 165 -7.92 -18.35 11.42
CA GLN A 165 -8.41 -18.18 10.03
C GLN A 165 -8.39 -16.72 9.51
N ALA A 166 -7.60 -15.84 10.12
CA ALA A 166 -7.46 -14.46 9.69
C ALA A 166 -6.47 -14.37 8.52
N SER A 167 -6.77 -13.53 7.53
CA SER A 167 -5.82 -13.21 6.45
C SER A 167 -4.56 -12.58 7.02
N PHE A 168 -3.38 -13.01 6.55
CA PHE A 168 -2.08 -12.54 7.01
C PHE A 168 -1.98 -11.00 6.98
N ASN A 169 -2.53 -10.38 5.93
CA ASN A 169 -2.47 -8.93 5.75
C ASN A 169 -3.18 -8.14 6.85
N ASN A 170 -4.17 -8.74 7.51
CA ASN A 170 -4.98 -8.10 8.55
C ASN A 170 -4.42 -8.31 9.97
N MET A 171 -3.31 -9.03 10.12
CA MET A 171 -2.66 -9.26 11.41
C MET A 171 -1.85 -8.04 11.86
N SER A 172 -1.70 -7.86 13.18
CA SER A 172 -0.75 -6.87 13.72
C SER A 172 0.70 -7.25 13.35
N THR A 173 1.62 -6.28 13.38
CA THR A 173 3.03 -6.52 13.02
C THR A 173 3.66 -7.65 13.85
N ASP A 174 3.44 -7.65 15.17
CA ASP A 174 3.93 -8.71 16.06
C ASP A 174 3.33 -10.07 15.72
N GLU A 175 2.04 -10.13 15.37
CA GLU A 175 1.38 -11.36 14.92
C GLU A 175 1.93 -11.85 13.57
N LYS A 176 2.21 -10.94 12.63
CA LYS A 176 2.86 -11.27 11.35
C LYS A 176 4.22 -11.92 11.57
N LEU A 177 5.06 -11.36 12.45
CA LEU A 177 6.37 -11.93 12.77
C LEU A 177 6.27 -13.33 13.40
N ALA A 178 5.29 -13.53 14.29
CA ALA A 178 5.02 -14.83 14.89
C ALA A 178 4.59 -15.87 13.84
N GLU A 179 3.64 -15.51 12.97
CA GLU A 179 3.10 -16.41 11.95
C GLU A 179 4.13 -16.72 10.85
N ILE A 180 4.98 -15.78 10.44
CA ILE A 180 6.11 -16.06 9.54
C ILE A 180 7.02 -17.13 10.15
N ALA A 181 7.42 -16.95 11.41
CA ALA A 181 8.29 -17.91 12.09
C ALA A 181 7.65 -19.31 12.20
N ASN A 182 6.33 -19.36 12.40
CA ASN A 182 5.55 -20.61 12.41
C ASN A 182 5.51 -21.26 11.02
N LEU A 183 5.29 -20.49 9.96
CA LEU A 183 5.22 -21.01 8.60
C LEU A 183 6.57 -21.55 8.13
N ILE A 184 7.67 -20.82 8.37
CA ILE A 184 9.02 -21.32 8.07
C ILE A 184 9.27 -22.63 8.82
N GLU A 185 8.84 -22.73 10.08
CA GLU A 185 8.97 -23.96 10.86
C GLU A 185 8.12 -25.11 10.27
N SER A 186 6.87 -24.86 9.88
CA SER A 186 6.00 -25.92 9.32
C SER A 186 6.49 -26.41 7.96
N LEU A 187 7.01 -25.52 7.11
CA LEU A 187 7.55 -25.85 5.79
C LEU A 187 8.83 -26.68 5.89
N LEU A 188 9.74 -26.33 6.80
CA LEU A 188 11.05 -26.98 6.89
C LEU A 188 11.07 -28.21 7.82
N LYS A 189 10.16 -28.33 8.80
CA LYS A 189 10.23 -29.40 9.81
C LYS A 189 9.43 -30.63 9.36
N LYS A 190 10.13 -31.65 8.88
CA LYS A 190 9.54 -32.97 8.56
C LYS A 190 10.02 -34.01 9.56
N ASN A 191 9.09 -34.75 10.17
CA ASN A 191 9.39 -35.79 11.18
C ASN A 191 10.31 -35.33 12.32
N GLY A 192 10.13 -34.07 12.77
CA GLY A 192 10.92 -33.48 13.85
C GLY A 192 12.32 -32.99 13.46
N LYS A 193 12.74 -33.14 12.20
CA LYS A 193 14.03 -32.64 11.69
C LYS A 193 13.82 -31.52 10.67
N PHE A 194 14.70 -30.53 10.69
CA PHE A 194 14.71 -29.46 9.70
C PHE A 194 15.36 -29.95 8.41
N LEU A 195 14.69 -29.73 7.28
CA LEU A 195 15.24 -29.92 5.96
C LEU A 195 16.37 -28.91 5.72
N THR A 196 17.41 -29.37 5.04
CA THR A 196 18.45 -28.52 4.48
C THR A 196 18.09 -28.28 3.02
N LEU A 197 17.88 -27.02 2.65
CA LEU A 197 17.59 -26.62 1.27
C LEU A 197 18.83 -26.00 0.63
N ASP A 198 18.94 -26.12 -0.69
CA ASP A 198 19.96 -25.44 -1.47
C ASP A 198 19.46 -24.07 -1.94
N TYR A 199 19.50 -23.10 -1.03
CA TYR A 199 19.07 -21.72 -1.29
C TYR A 199 19.88 -21.04 -2.40
N SER A 200 21.09 -21.53 -2.70
CA SER A 200 21.97 -20.92 -3.71
C SER A 200 21.39 -20.96 -5.12
N THR A 201 20.49 -21.91 -5.37
CA THR A 201 19.77 -22.07 -6.64
C THR A 201 18.86 -20.89 -6.99
N ILE A 202 18.37 -20.15 -6.00
CA ILE A 202 17.48 -18.99 -6.18
C ILE A 202 18.13 -17.69 -5.68
N CYS A 203 18.78 -17.75 -4.52
CA CYS A 203 19.20 -16.57 -3.76
C CYS A 203 20.71 -16.34 -3.77
N PHE A 204 21.48 -17.12 -4.54
CA PHE A 204 22.94 -17.11 -4.45
C PHE A 204 23.37 -17.24 -2.96
N ASP A 205 24.16 -16.29 -2.44
CA ASP A 205 24.67 -16.36 -1.08
C ASP A 205 23.90 -15.44 -0.11
N TYR A 206 22.79 -14.83 -0.54
CA TYR A 206 22.02 -13.86 0.26
C TYR A 206 21.14 -14.52 1.33
N ILE A 207 20.66 -15.75 1.07
CA ILE A 207 19.89 -16.53 2.03
C ILE A 207 20.53 -17.92 2.13
N SER A 208 20.78 -18.36 3.35
CA SER A 208 21.34 -19.67 3.66
C SER A 208 20.56 -20.34 4.80
N ASN A 209 20.81 -21.63 5.02
CA ASN A 209 20.21 -22.36 6.15
C ASN A 209 20.53 -21.68 7.50
N ASP A 210 21.72 -21.11 7.66
CA ASP A 210 22.14 -20.40 8.88
C ASP A 210 21.38 -19.08 9.04
N VAL A 211 21.18 -18.36 7.95
CA VAL A 211 20.40 -17.12 7.91
C VAL A 211 18.95 -17.38 8.30
N VAL A 212 18.31 -18.40 7.72
CA VAL A 212 16.93 -18.79 8.05
C VAL A 212 16.81 -19.24 9.50
N THR A 213 17.80 -19.99 10.00
CA THR A 213 17.87 -20.40 11.41
C THR A 213 18.01 -19.20 12.35
N SER A 214 18.88 -18.25 12.00
CA SER A 214 19.10 -17.02 12.77
C SER A 214 17.84 -16.16 12.81
N TYR A 215 17.18 -15.97 11.67
CA TYR A 215 15.91 -15.26 11.58
C TYR A 215 14.86 -15.87 12.53
N ARG A 216 14.64 -17.18 12.45
CA ARG A 216 13.66 -17.87 13.32
C ARG A 216 13.99 -17.75 14.80
N LYS A 217 15.26 -17.82 15.18
CA LYS A 217 15.69 -17.62 16.57
C LYS A 217 15.38 -16.20 17.06
N LYS A 218 15.65 -15.17 16.24
CA LYS A 218 15.31 -13.77 16.58
C LYS A 218 13.80 -13.56 16.70
N MET A 219 13.01 -14.18 15.83
CA MET A 219 11.55 -14.03 15.86
C MET A 219 10.86 -14.87 16.96
N HIS A 220 11.63 -15.66 17.71
CA HIS A 220 11.11 -16.51 18.77
C HIS A 220 10.35 -15.70 19.84
N CYS A 221 10.84 -14.51 20.20
CA CYS A 221 10.23 -13.68 21.23
C CYS A 221 8.78 -13.27 20.90
N PHE A 222 8.43 -13.11 19.62
CA PHE A 222 7.08 -12.79 19.17
C PHE A 222 6.07 -13.94 19.34
N ARG A 223 6.55 -15.18 19.52
CA ARG A 223 5.70 -16.38 19.70
C ARG A 223 5.38 -16.70 21.17
N HIS A 224 6.12 -16.18 22.12
CA HIS A 224 6.03 -16.59 23.54
C HIS A 224 5.69 -15.44 24.47
N ALA A 225 4.71 -15.64 25.36
CA ALA A 225 4.26 -14.61 26.31
C ALA A 225 5.05 -14.61 27.64
N THR A 226 6.28 -15.13 27.67
CA THR A 226 7.15 -15.09 28.85
C THR A 226 7.68 -13.66 29.08
N ASP A 227 7.95 -13.29 30.33
CA ASP A 227 8.45 -11.94 30.68
C ASP A 227 9.72 -11.55 29.91
N ASP A 228 10.65 -12.50 29.72
CA ASP A 228 11.87 -12.30 28.94
C ASP A 228 11.56 -11.99 27.47
N ALA A 229 10.63 -12.72 26.88
CA ALA A 229 10.22 -12.53 25.49
C ALA A 229 9.46 -11.21 25.29
N ILE A 230 8.64 -10.79 26.26
CA ILE A 230 7.98 -9.48 26.26
C ILE A 230 9.01 -8.36 26.35
N SER A 231 10.04 -8.54 27.20
CA SER A 231 11.13 -7.57 27.35
C SER A 231 11.97 -7.49 26.07
N GLU A 232 12.29 -8.61 25.45
CA GLU A 232 13.01 -8.67 24.17
C GLU A 232 12.23 -7.98 23.05
N ARG A 233 10.91 -8.21 22.92
CA ARG A 233 10.08 -7.55 21.90
C ARG A 233 10.12 -6.02 21.99
N LYS A 234 10.18 -5.48 23.21
CA LYS A 234 10.26 -4.01 23.44
C LYS A 234 11.58 -3.40 22.96
N THR A 235 12.59 -4.21 22.67
CA THR A 235 13.88 -3.71 22.13
C THR A 235 13.85 -3.45 20.63
N TYR A 236 12.83 -3.93 19.90
CA TYR A 236 12.69 -3.75 18.47
C TYR A 236 11.93 -2.45 18.16
N SER A 237 12.47 -1.63 17.25
CA SER A 237 11.73 -0.49 16.69
C SER A 237 10.68 -0.94 15.68
N GLU A 238 9.69 -0.10 15.39
CA GLU A 238 8.66 -0.42 14.39
C GLU A 238 9.25 -0.55 12.97
N GLU A 239 10.29 0.22 12.64
CA GLU A 239 11.02 0.09 11.37
C GLU A 239 11.74 -1.26 11.28
N GLN A 240 12.36 -1.71 12.36
CA GLN A 240 13.00 -3.03 12.41
C GLN A 240 11.98 -4.14 12.24
N LYS A 241 10.84 -4.05 12.93
CA LYS A 241 9.76 -5.04 12.80
C LYS A 241 9.23 -5.08 11.37
N SER A 242 8.96 -3.92 10.77
CA SER A 242 8.53 -3.80 9.38
C SER A 242 9.53 -4.49 8.43
N PHE A 243 10.83 -4.20 8.57
CA PHE A 243 11.88 -4.88 7.83
C PHE A 243 11.87 -6.40 8.04
N PHE A 244 11.72 -6.88 9.28
CA PHE A 244 11.68 -8.32 9.56
C PHE A 244 10.44 -9.01 8.99
N VAL A 245 9.32 -8.31 8.82
CA VAL A 245 8.16 -8.85 8.11
C VAL A 245 8.51 -9.07 6.64
N ASP A 246 9.01 -8.05 5.95
CA ASP A 246 9.36 -8.17 4.52
C ASP A 246 10.46 -9.20 4.26
N TYR A 247 11.50 -9.18 5.10
CA TYR A 247 12.59 -10.14 5.00
C TYR A 247 12.12 -11.57 5.28
N GLY A 248 11.23 -11.74 6.27
CA GLY A 248 10.59 -13.01 6.58
C GLY A 248 9.73 -13.55 5.44
N LEU A 249 8.93 -12.69 4.80
CA LEU A 249 8.14 -13.04 3.63
C LEU A 249 9.02 -13.43 2.44
N THR A 250 10.15 -12.75 2.25
CA THR A 250 11.15 -13.11 1.23
C THR A 250 11.70 -14.52 1.49
N ILE A 251 12.06 -14.84 2.73
CA ILE A 251 12.49 -16.19 3.12
C ILE A 251 11.40 -17.23 2.82
N VAL A 252 10.15 -16.94 3.19
CA VAL A 252 9.01 -17.85 2.95
C VAL A 252 8.83 -18.14 1.46
N LYS A 253 8.86 -17.11 0.60
CA LYS A 253 8.74 -17.26 -0.86
C LYS A 253 9.80 -18.19 -1.45
N VAL A 254 11.04 -18.03 -0.98
CA VAL A 254 12.17 -18.85 -1.44
C VAL A 254 12.01 -20.29 -0.99
N ILE A 255 11.68 -20.52 0.29
CA ILE A 255 11.42 -21.87 0.81
C ILE A 255 10.27 -22.52 0.04
N HIS A 256 9.19 -21.79 -0.20
CA HIS A 256 8.05 -22.28 -0.97
C HIS A 256 8.47 -22.73 -2.36
N SER A 257 9.19 -21.88 -3.09
CA SER A 257 9.67 -22.18 -4.45
C SER A 257 10.64 -23.36 -4.52
N LEU A 258 11.42 -23.62 -3.46
CA LEU A 258 12.35 -24.75 -3.38
C LEU A 258 11.68 -26.08 -2.98
N LEU A 259 10.45 -26.01 -2.45
CA LEU A 259 9.70 -27.18 -2.01
C LEU A 259 8.62 -27.62 -3.01
N GLU A 260 8.30 -26.78 -3.99
CA GLU A 260 7.55 -27.14 -5.20
C GLU A 260 8.38 -27.99 -6.16
#